data_AF-A0A1V1P3U9-F1
#
_entry.id   AF-A0A1V1P3U9-F1
#
_cell.length_a   1.000
_cell.length_b   1.000
_cell.length_c   1.000
_cell.angle_alpha   90.00
_cell.angle_beta   90.00
_cell.angle_gamma   90.00
#
_symmetry.space_group_name_H-M   'P 1'
#
loop_
_entity.id
_entity.type
_entity.pdbx_description
1 polymer ?
#
loop_
_entity_poly.entity_id
_entity_poly.type
_entity_poly.pdbx_seq_one_letter_code
_entity_poly.pdbx_strand_id
1 'polypeptide(L)'
;MISDITGCQLQNTPNSTPKHKSNNIHEVIAKYYHQVFLQDAEKQKYQLQVRGHATETIKKQIIGVTDGRLHIHLKKEGYTEPESLQSGFISKENGILKDQYYPGVTVYPQIDINGNVGHFRFRNERKNKKFQLSNDYKNPEINFYNMPAFKQDHIYVVEGEHDAMSLMDIGINNTVATNGQLTEKQLYYIKEWIKSERQKSITLIFDNDDGGKGYTKKFIAEVQSKCFVDLLRPKLQQQNIILKIIQLDKHKDIDEYLVTQGTDTKKKKKLFETLETKASRYMLTLVDQLSLYKEAMEKFNENAEPGSKVKPNSVFMGKLIAEYFKHTGTFFVESDNDYVCSIFYNDSIYKISDNRLFNALMNREAGLNAAQNGFKVIRQELEDFAINHGQTVNIPGWITAKISLNTIYINLCNEKKQLLKISPNNIEILKNGSNQDCILLKEAPNVSGIEYDSIDISQGMKRLKELLFDNFACSEENKFYVFVF
;
A
#
# COMPACT_ATOMS: atom_id res chain seq x y z
N MET A 1 -4.73 -4.82 41.09
CA MET A 1 -6.16 -4.74 40.71
C MET A 1 -6.34 -5.42 39.36
N ILE A 2 -6.60 -6.72 39.41
CA ILE A 2 -7.43 -7.59 38.52
C ILE A 2 -7.25 -8.96 39.20
N SER A 3 -7.99 -9.15 40.29
CA SER A 3 -8.08 -10.42 41.03
C SER A 3 -9.20 -10.30 42.07
N ASP A 4 -10.43 -10.06 41.65
CA ASP A 4 -11.59 -10.08 42.56
C ASP A 4 -12.86 -10.50 41.82
N ILE A 5 -12.89 -11.72 41.28
CA ILE A 5 -14.13 -12.49 41.09
C ILE A 5 -13.78 -13.98 41.17
N THR A 6 -13.91 -14.56 42.36
CA THR A 6 -14.42 -15.91 42.66
C THR A 6 -14.13 -16.21 44.13
N GLY A 7 -15.17 -16.17 44.95
CA GLY A 7 -15.12 -16.60 46.34
C GLY A 7 -14.94 -18.11 46.42
N CYS A 8 -13.79 -18.54 46.90
CA CYS A 8 -13.61 -19.88 47.47
C CYS A 8 -12.52 -19.78 48.55
N GLN A 9 -12.89 -20.08 49.80
CA GLN A 9 -11.99 -20.05 50.95
C GLN A 9 -10.93 -21.15 50.80
N LEU A 10 -9.65 -20.78 50.84
CA LEU A 10 -8.53 -21.73 50.94
C LEU A 10 -8.21 -22.00 52.41
N GLN A 11 -8.39 -23.26 52.84
CA GLN A 11 -7.83 -23.76 54.09
C GLN A 11 -6.32 -24.00 53.92
N ASN A 12 -5.55 -23.49 54.87
CA ASN A 12 -4.09 -23.63 54.95
C ASN A 12 -3.67 -25.08 55.21
N THR A 13 -2.79 -25.63 54.37
CA THR A 13 -1.83 -26.66 54.80
C THR A 13 -0.43 -26.33 54.24
N PRO A 14 0.65 -26.47 55.04
CA PRO A 14 2.00 -26.15 54.61
C PRO A 14 2.63 -27.40 53.99
N ASN A 15 2.94 -27.36 52.70
CA ASN A 15 4.00 -28.17 52.13
C ASN A 15 4.52 -27.53 50.84
N SER A 16 5.82 -27.25 50.84
CA SER A 16 6.59 -26.64 49.77
C SER A 16 6.67 -27.54 48.54
N THR A 17 5.96 -27.17 47.48
CA THR A 17 6.18 -27.66 46.10
C THR A 17 6.81 -26.56 45.25
N PRO A 18 7.74 -26.90 44.32
CA PRO A 18 8.30 -25.94 43.38
C PRO A 18 7.17 -25.30 42.55
N LYS A 19 7.17 -23.96 42.49
CA LYS A 19 6.16 -23.15 41.80
C LYS A 19 6.09 -23.50 40.30
N HIS A 20 4.85 -23.71 39.85
CA HIS A 20 4.32 -23.74 38.47
C HIS A 20 5.30 -23.90 37.30
N LYS A 21 5.26 -25.09 36.69
CA LYS A 21 5.69 -25.33 35.30
C LYS A 21 4.76 -24.53 34.37
N SER A 22 5.25 -23.47 33.73
CA SER A 22 4.58 -22.94 32.54
C SER A 22 4.63 -24.03 31.46
N ASN A 23 3.50 -24.42 30.90
CA ASN A 23 3.46 -25.50 29.91
C ASN A 23 4.22 -25.15 28.61
N ASN A 24 4.47 -23.86 28.34
CA ASN A 24 5.20 -23.41 27.16
C ASN A 24 6.56 -22.79 27.54
N ILE A 25 7.65 -23.50 27.24
CA ILE A 25 9.03 -23.03 27.47
C ILE A 25 9.36 -21.75 26.68
N HIS A 26 8.78 -21.56 25.49
CA HIS A 26 9.01 -20.37 24.70
C HIS A 26 8.43 -19.10 25.36
N GLU A 27 7.31 -19.20 26.06
CA GLU A 27 6.77 -18.05 26.80
C GLU A 27 7.66 -17.66 27.97
N VAL A 28 8.24 -18.64 28.66
CA VAL A 28 9.21 -18.38 29.74
C VAL A 28 10.44 -17.68 29.18
N ILE A 29 10.99 -18.19 28.07
CA ILE A 29 12.14 -17.59 27.38
C ILE A 29 11.85 -16.15 26.95
N ALA A 30 10.68 -15.90 26.33
CA ALA A 30 10.29 -14.56 25.88
C ALA A 30 10.18 -13.57 27.05
N LYS A 31 9.53 -13.97 28.15
CA LYS A 31 9.39 -13.15 29.36
C LYS A 31 10.75 -12.86 30.00
N TYR A 32 11.62 -13.86 30.08
CA TYR A 32 12.98 -13.72 30.59
C TYR A 32 13.77 -12.68 29.80
N TYR A 33 13.87 -12.84 28.47
CA TYR A 33 14.62 -11.90 27.64
C TYR A 33 13.99 -10.51 27.61
N HIS A 34 12.67 -10.38 27.76
CA HIS A 34 12.03 -9.08 27.92
C HIS A 34 12.46 -8.39 29.23
N GLN A 35 12.55 -9.13 30.34
CA GLN A 35 13.07 -8.57 31.61
C GLN A 35 14.52 -8.10 31.48
N VAL A 36 15.36 -8.84 30.75
CA VAL A 36 16.72 -8.43 30.42
C VAL A 36 16.70 -7.13 29.60
N PHE A 37 15.87 -7.04 28.56
CA PHE A 37 15.73 -5.82 27.75
C PHE A 37 15.34 -4.60 28.59
N LEU A 38 14.43 -4.76 29.55
CA LEU A 38 14.02 -3.67 30.46
C LEU A 38 15.16 -3.15 31.36
N GLN A 39 16.27 -3.89 31.46
CA GLN A 39 17.48 -3.49 32.18
C GLN A 39 18.63 -3.03 31.24
N ASP A 40 18.51 -3.29 29.93
CA ASP A 40 19.50 -2.90 28.92
C ASP A 40 19.22 -1.50 28.36
N ALA A 41 19.92 -0.50 28.90
CA ALA A 41 19.74 0.90 28.51
C ALA A 41 20.14 1.18 27.06
N GLU A 42 21.16 0.49 26.51
CA GLU A 42 21.60 0.71 25.13
C GLU A 42 20.56 0.19 24.14
N LYS A 43 20.01 -1.00 24.38
CA LYS A 43 18.98 -1.59 23.52
C LYS A 43 17.65 -0.85 23.62
N GLN A 44 17.29 -0.38 24.81
CA GLN A 44 16.13 0.52 24.96
C GLN A 44 16.33 1.82 24.19
N LYS A 45 17.50 2.46 24.31
CA LYS A 45 17.80 3.69 23.57
C LYS A 45 17.67 3.47 22.06
N TYR A 46 18.20 2.36 21.54
CA TYR A 46 18.07 2.02 20.13
C TYR A 46 16.59 1.89 19.69
N GLN A 47 15.77 1.13 20.42
CA GLN A 47 14.36 0.95 20.03
C GLN A 47 13.53 2.23 20.18
N LEU A 48 13.71 2.97 21.28
CA LEU A 48 12.89 4.13 21.60
C LEU A 48 13.33 5.41 20.88
N GLN A 49 14.63 5.63 20.71
CA GLN A 49 15.16 6.89 20.19
C GLN A 49 15.67 6.77 18.75
N VAL A 50 16.32 5.66 18.39
CA VAL A 50 16.84 5.47 17.02
C VAL A 50 15.74 4.99 16.08
N ARG A 51 14.97 3.98 16.49
CA ARG A 51 13.82 3.49 15.73
C ARG A 51 12.51 4.25 16.04
N GLY A 52 12.49 5.00 17.13
CA GLY A 52 11.33 5.83 17.47
C GLY A 52 10.07 5.02 17.82
N HIS A 53 10.22 3.79 18.31
CA HIS A 53 9.10 2.94 18.68
C HIS A 53 8.41 3.39 19.97
N ALA A 54 7.11 3.15 20.06
CA ALA A 54 6.36 3.41 21.29
C ALA A 54 6.65 2.32 22.33
N THR A 55 6.77 2.73 23.59
CA THR A 55 7.00 1.80 24.72
C THR A 55 5.92 0.71 24.80
N GLU A 56 4.67 1.03 24.49
CA GLU A 56 3.57 0.07 24.50
C GLU A 56 3.69 -0.97 23.39
N THR A 57 4.18 -0.60 22.20
CA THR A 57 4.47 -1.55 21.12
C THR A 57 5.58 -2.52 21.53
N ILE A 58 6.66 -2.00 22.13
CA ILE A 58 7.79 -2.81 22.62
C ILE A 58 7.32 -3.84 23.66
N LYS A 59 6.47 -3.42 24.62
CA LYS A 59 5.88 -4.32 25.62
C LYS A 59 4.96 -5.35 24.98
N LYS A 60 4.07 -4.92 24.07
CA LYS A 60 3.11 -5.79 23.38
C LYS A 60 3.81 -6.86 22.54
N GLN A 61 4.90 -6.50 21.89
CA GLN A 61 5.72 -7.42 21.09
C GLN A 61 6.74 -8.21 21.92
N ILE A 62 6.83 -7.95 23.23
CA ILE A 62 7.71 -8.65 24.19
C ILE A 62 9.17 -8.65 23.67
N ILE A 63 9.65 -7.50 23.19
CA ILE A 63 11.01 -7.39 22.66
C ILE A 63 12.01 -7.71 23.77
N GLY A 64 12.95 -8.62 23.47
CA GLY A 64 13.91 -9.12 24.43
C GLY A 64 15.36 -8.89 24.04
N VAL A 65 16.27 -9.15 24.97
CA VAL A 65 17.73 -9.16 24.75
C VAL A 65 18.33 -10.38 25.42
N THR A 66 19.29 -11.01 24.76
CA THR A 66 20.04 -12.14 25.32
C THR A 66 21.08 -11.67 26.35
N ASP A 67 21.31 -12.45 27.42
CA ASP A 67 22.34 -12.16 28.43
C ASP A 67 23.32 -13.32 28.69
N GLY A 68 23.17 -14.44 27.97
CA GLY A 68 24.01 -15.63 28.12
C GLY A 68 23.76 -16.42 29.42
N ARG A 69 22.64 -16.18 30.11
CA ARG A 69 22.29 -16.84 31.38
C ARG A 69 20.93 -17.54 31.33
N LEU A 70 20.37 -17.77 30.15
CA LEU A 70 19.09 -18.44 29.99
C LEU A 70 19.11 -19.86 30.57
N HIS A 71 20.18 -20.64 30.39
CA HIS A 71 20.29 -21.99 30.97
C HIS A 71 20.12 -22.01 32.50
N ILE A 72 20.62 -20.96 33.19
CA ILE A 72 20.48 -20.81 34.65
C ILE A 72 19.02 -20.53 35.00
N HIS A 73 18.38 -19.64 34.24
CA HIS A 73 16.97 -19.30 34.43
C HIS A 73 16.07 -20.51 34.20
N LEU A 74 16.23 -21.25 33.10
CA LEU A 74 15.43 -22.44 32.80
C LEU A 74 15.55 -23.51 33.88
N LYS A 75 16.76 -23.75 34.40
CA LYS A 75 16.98 -24.66 35.53
C LYS A 75 16.25 -24.19 36.80
N LYS A 76 16.25 -22.88 37.06
CA LYS A 76 15.53 -22.28 38.20
C LYS A 76 14.01 -22.40 38.08
N GLU A 77 13.48 -22.26 36.87
CA GLU A 77 12.06 -22.45 36.54
C GLU A 77 11.66 -23.95 36.49
N GLY A 78 12.59 -24.87 36.75
CA GLY A 78 12.31 -26.30 36.88
C GLY A 78 12.32 -27.09 35.58
N TYR A 79 12.83 -26.52 34.47
CA TYR A 79 13.02 -27.26 33.22
C TYR A 79 14.22 -28.23 33.33
N THR A 80 14.01 -29.43 32.83
CA THR A 80 15.05 -30.46 32.75
C THR A 80 16.06 -30.14 31.64
N GLU A 81 17.22 -30.80 31.69
CA GLU A 81 18.23 -30.68 30.63
C GLU A 81 17.66 -31.05 29.25
N PRO A 82 16.96 -32.19 29.06
CA PRO A 82 16.38 -32.54 27.76
C PRO A 82 15.37 -31.50 27.24
N GLU A 83 14.49 -30.97 28.10
CA GLU A 83 13.52 -29.93 27.74
C GLU A 83 14.23 -28.64 27.30
N SER A 84 15.30 -28.26 28.00
CA SER A 84 16.09 -27.07 27.68
C SER A 84 16.81 -27.21 26.33
N LEU A 85 17.37 -28.39 26.03
CA LEU A 85 18.02 -28.67 24.74
C LEU A 85 17.01 -28.69 23.58
N GLN A 86 15.80 -29.23 23.80
CA GLN A 86 14.74 -29.26 22.80
C GLN A 86 14.21 -27.88 22.41
N SER A 87 14.44 -26.85 23.23
CA SER A 87 14.08 -25.47 22.88
C SER A 87 14.90 -24.90 21.72
N GLY A 88 16.09 -25.44 21.45
CA GLY A 88 17.03 -24.88 20.48
C GLY A 88 17.74 -23.60 20.94
N PHE A 89 17.58 -23.20 22.21
CA PHE A 89 18.30 -22.05 22.79
C PHE A 89 19.54 -22.45 23.58
N ILE A 90 19.58 -23.70 24.04
CA ILE A 90 20.64 -24.25 24.88
C ILE A 90 21.34 -25.35 24.09
N SER A 91 22.66 -25.33 24.08
CA SER A 91 23.51 -26.40 23.57
C SER A 91 24.27 -27.05 24.72
N LYS A 92 24.81 -28.26 24.47
CA LYS A 92 25.67 -28.96 25.43
C LYS A 92 27.04 -29.19 24.80
N GLU A 93 28.07 -28.62 25.41
CA GLU A 93 29.47 -28.79 24.99
C GLU A 93 30.28 -29.31 26.18
N ASN A 94 30.97 -30.44 26.02
CA ASN A 94 31.78 -31.07 27.08
C ASN A 94 31.03 -31.29 28.40
N GLY A 95 29.75 -31.65 28.33
CA GLY A 95 28.92 -31.86 29.52
C GLY A 95 28.34 -30.59 30.14
N ILE A 96 28.72 -29.40 29.65
CA ILE A 96 28.29 -28.11 30.16
C ILE A 96 27.21 -27.53 29.26
N LEU A 97 26.08 -27.12 29.85
CA LEU A 97 25.03 -26.39 29.15
C LEU A 97 25.49 -24.96 28.86
N LYS A 98 25.27 -24.50 27.64
CA LYS A 98 25.61 -23.16 27.19
C LYS A 98 24.45 -22.56 26.40
N ASP A 99 24.29 -21.25 26.52
CA ASP A 99 23.38 -20.50 25.68
C ASP A 99 23.94 -20.42 24.26
N GLN A 100 23.11 -20.70 23.26
CA GLN A 100 23.48 -20.66 21.85
C GLN A 100 23.77 -19.22 21.37
N TYR A 101 23.19 -18.23 22.04
CA TYR A 101 23.31 -16.82 21.67
C TYR A 101 24.15 -16.07 22.72
N TYR A 102 25.12 -15.30 22.24
CA TYR A 102 25.94 -14.46 23.10
C TYR A 102 25.12 -13.26 23.63
N PRO A 103 25.57 -12.59 24.71
CA PRO A 103 24.86 -11.45 25.30
C PRO A 103 24.72 -10.25 24.35
N GLY A 104 23.61 -9.52 24.43
CA GLY A 104 23.36 -8.27 23.71
C GLY A 104 22.71 -8.42 22.33
N VAL A 105 22.16 -9.59 21.99
CA VAL A 105 21.40 -9.81 20.75
C VAL A 105 19.93 -9.48 21.00
N THR A 106 19.33 -8.67 20.13
CA THR A 106 17.90 -8.33 20.22
C THR A 106 17.05 -9.49 19.75
N VAL A 107 16.02 -9.83 20.52
CA VAL A 107 15.11 -10.95 20.32
C VAL A 107 13.70 -10.42 20.00
N TYR A 108 13.10 -10.95 18.93
CA TYR A 108 11.74 -10.67 18.48
C TYR A 108 10.91 -11.97 18.54
N PRO A 109 10.17 -12.19 19.63
CA PRO A 109 9.26 -13.33 19.73
C PRO A 109 8.24 -13.32 18.59
N GLN A 110 7.96 -14.50 18.06
CA GLN A 110 6.93 -14.73 17.05
C GLN A 110 5.78 -15.49 17.71
N ILE A 111 4.57 -14.99 17.50
CA ILE A 111 3.37 -15.53 18.11
C ILE A 111 2.46 -16.16 17.05
N ASP A 112 1.75 -17.21 17.44
CA ASP A 112 0.66 -17.78 16.66
C ASP A 112 -0.58 -16.87 16.65
N ILE A 113 -1.66 -17.30 15.99
CA ILE A 113 -2.91 -16.54 15.91
C ILE A 113 -3.58 -16.35 17.29
N ASN A 114 -3.30 -17.22 18.26
CA ASN A 114 -3.85 -17.18 19.62
C ASN A 114 -3.00 -16.34 20.57
N GLY A 115 -1.79 -15.94 20.16
CA GLY A 115 -0.86 -15.15 20.96
C GLY A 115 0.19 -15.98 21.69
N ASN A 116 0.25 -17.30 21.46
CA ASN A 116 1.28 -18.14 22.08
C ASN A 116 2.61 -17.96 21.37
N VAL A 117 3.69 -17.83 22.14
CA VAL A 117 5.04 -17.73 21.56
C VAL A 117 5.45 -19.10 21.03
N GLY A 118 5.85 -19.15 19.76
CA GLY A 118 6.22 -20.41 19.10
C GLY A 118 7.49 -20.36 18.26
N HIS A 119 8.12 -19.18 18.12
CA HIS A 119 9.41 -19.03 17.46
C HIS A 119 10.05 -17.68 17.81
N PHE A 120 11.30 -17.46 17.39
CA PHE A 120 12.04 -16.25 17.69
C PHE A 120 12.91 -15.82 16.52
N ARG A 121 13.01 -14.51 16.34
CA ARG A 121 13.91 -13.88 15.39
C ARG A 121 14.93 -13.06 16.14
N PHE A 122 16.14 -13.00 15.61
CA PHE A 122 17.24 -12.31 16.26
C PHE A 122 17.82 -11.25 15.33
N ARG A 123 18.17 -10.08 15.88
CA ARG A 123 18.99 -9.11 15.17
C ARG A 123 20.27 -8.84 15.93
N ASN A 124 21.37 -8.93 15.20
CA ASN A 124 22.68 -8.48 15.63
C ASN A 124 23.09 -7.24 14.84
N GLU A 125 23.29 -6.13 15.53
CA GLU A 125 23.79 -4.89 14.94
C GLU A 125 25.27 -4.99 14.50
N ARG A 126 26.05 -5.95 15.03
CA ARG A 126 27.47 -6.17 14.73
C ARG A 126 27.75 -7.04 13.48
N LYS A 127 26.74 -7.28 12.63
CA LYS A 127 26.78 -7.84 11.24
C LYS A 127 27.56 -9.16 10.94
N ASN A 128 28.20 -9.82 11.91
CA ASN A 128 29.24 -10.81 11.58
C ASN A 128 28.86 -12.32 11.54
N LYS A 129 27.63 -12.77 11.82
CA LYS A 129 27.17 -14.14 11.45
C LYS A 129 25.65 -14.21 11.23
N LYS A 130 25.19 -15.23 10.48
CA LYS A 130 23.78 -15.64 10.44
C LYS A 130 23.41 -16.24 11.80
N PHE A 131 22.76 -15.45 12.65
CA PHE A 131 22.28 -15.83 13.98
C PHE A 131 20.75 -15.95 13.95
N GLN A 132 20.19 -17.00 13.35
CA GLN A 132 18.75 -17.28 13.42
C GLN A 132 18.51 -18.64 14.05
N LEU A 133 17.42 -18.77 14.82
CA LEU A 133 16.96 -20.07 15.32
C LEU A 133 16.55 -20.95 14.14
N SER A 134 16.90 -22.25 14.19
CA SER A 134 16.48 -23.18 13.14
C SER A 134 14.96 -23.22 13.07
N ASN A 135 14.43 -23.37 11.84
CA ASN A 135 13.01 -23.60 11.64
C ASN A 135 12.54 -24.96 12.20
N ASP A 136 13.46 -25.87 12.55
CA ASP A 136 13.11 -27.14 13.22
C ASP A 136 12.47 -26.90 14.61
N TYR A 137 12.79 -25.76 15.24
CA TYR A 137 12.21 -25.33 16.52
C TYR A 137 11.03 -24.37 16.35
N LYS A 138 10.60 -24.11 15.12
CA LYS A 138 9.52 -23.17 14.81
C LYS A 138 8.18 -23.89 14.88
N ASN A 139 7.22 -23.33 15.63
CA ASN A 139 5.82 -23.74 15.50
C ASN A 139 5.38 -23.55 14.01
N PRO A 140 4.97 -24.63 13.31
CA PRO A 140 4.64 -24.56 11.89
C PRO A 140 3.45 -23.64 11.59
N GLU A 141 2.61 -23.31 12.56
CA GLU A 141 1.48 -22.40 12.40
C GLU A 141 1.90 -20.92 12.28
N ILE A 142 3.14 -20.58 12.64
CA ILE A 142 3.67 -19.22 12.53
C ILE A 142 4.18 -18.98 11.11
N ASN A 143 3.38 -18.32 10.29
CA ASN A 143 3.74 -18.00 8.90
C ASN A 143 4.26 -16.57 8.74
N PHE A 144 3.76 -15.63 9.54
CA PHE A 144 4.11 -14.22 9.50
C PHE A 144 4.43 -13.71 10.91
N TYR A 145 5.08 -12.55 11.00
CA TYR A 145 5.08 -11.78 12.23
C TYR A 145 3.67 -11.27 12.54
N ASN A 146 3.30 -11.21 13.82
CA ASN A 146 2.01 -10.72 14.29
C ASN A 146 0.80 -11.45 13.66
N MET A 147 0.83 -12.80 13.70
CA MET A 147 -0.28 -13.65 13.23
C MET A 147 -1.69 -13.25 13.73
N PRO A 148 -1.89 -12.70 14.95
CA PRO A 148 -3.21 -12.25 15.38
C PRO A 148 -3.88 -11.21 14.48
N ALA A 149 -3.12 -10.48 13.64
CA ALA A 149 -3.67 -9.56 12.64
C ALA A 149 -4.65 -10.25 11.66
N PHE A 150 -4.45 -11.55 11.35
CA PHE A 150 -5.34 -12.31 10.47
C PHE A 150 -6.75 -12.55 11.03
N LYS A 151 -7.02 -12.21 12.30
CA LYS A 151 -8.39 -12.18 12.84
C LYS A 151 -9.24 -11.08 12.20
N GLN A 152 -8.60 -10.02 11.71
CA GLN A 152 -9.26 -8.90 11.03
C GLN A 152 -9.60 -9.24 9.57
N ASP A 153 -10.41 -8.42 8.92
CA ASP A 153 -10.73 -8.53 7.48
C ASP A 153 -9.79 -7.73 6.59
N HIS A 154 -9.15 -6.71 7.16
CA HIS A 154 -8.13 -5.90 6.52
C HIS A 154 -6.78 -6.19 7.16
N ILE A 155 -5.75 -6.42 6.35
CA ILE A 155 -4.37 -6.53 6.81
C ILE A 155 -3.45 -5.62 6.00
N TYR A 156 -2.40 -5.15 6.66
CA TYR A 156 -1.22 -4.56 6.03
C TYR A 156 -0.10 -5.58 5.98
N VAL A 157 0.60 -5.67 4.85
CA VAL A 157 1.70 -6.62 4.66
C VAL A 157 2.99 -5.84 4.38
N VAL A 158 3.99 -6.04 5.23
CA VAL A 158 5.32 -5.41 5.16
C VAL A 158 6.43 -6.49 5.15
N GLU A 159 7.68 -6.08 4.94
CA GLU A 159 8.81 -7.02 4.90
C GLU A 159 9.38 -7.37 6.26
N GLY A 160 9.63 -6.37 7.11
CA GLY A 160 10.37 -6.54 8.37
C GLY A 160 9.55 -6.33 9.64
N GLU A 161 10.14 -6.77 10.75
CA GLU A 161 9.54 -6.61 12.09
C GLU A 161 9.41 -5.12 12.46
N HIS A 162 10.42 -4.30 12.13
CA HIS A 162 10.41 -2.86 12.42
C HIS A 162 9.34 -2.12 11.61
N ASP A 163 9.14 -2.47 10.35
CA ASP A 163 8.06 -1.92 9.51
C ASP A 163 6.70 -2.17 10.16
N ALA A 164 6.49 -3.39 10.66
CA ALA A 164 5.26 -3.75 11.33
C ALA A 164 5.09 -3.00 12.65
N MET A 165 6.16 -2.91 13.45
CA MET A 165 6.15 -2.16 14.71
C MET A 165 5.88 -0.67 14.50
N SER A 166 6.47 -0.05 13.46
CA SER A 166 6.25 1.36 13.14
C SER A 166 4.80 1.67 12.75
N LEU A 167 4.09 0.72 12.13
CA LEU A 167 2.65 0.82 11.92
C LEU A 167 1.84 0.57 13.20
N MET A 168 2.26 -0.37 14.05
CA MET A 168 1.62 -0.59 15.35
C MET A 168 1.74 0.62 16.29
N ASP A 169 2.86 1.36 16.23
CA ASP A 169 3.10 2.58 17.01
C ASP A 169 2.03 3.66 16.76
N ILE A 170 1.47 3.68 15.56
CA ILE A 170 0.40 4.62 15.16
C ILE A 170 -1.00 4.00 15.23
N GLY A 171 -1.13 2.81 15.84
CA GLY A 171 -2.39 2.13 16.09
C GLY A 171 -2.82 1.13 15.02
N ILE A 172 -2.03 0.93 13.97
CA ILE A 172 -2.32 -0.01 12.87
C ILE A 172 -1.83 -1.40 13.27
N ASN A 173 -2.63 -2.03 14.13
CA ASN A 173 -2.32 -3.31 14.77
C ASN A 173 -2.55 -4.53 13.87
N ASN A 174 -3.25 -4.35 12.75
CA ASN A 174 -3.54 -5.36 11.74
C ASN A 174 -2.42 -5.49 10.68
N THR A 175 -1.17 -5.28 11.09
CA THR A 175 0.00 -5.37 10.22
C THR A 175 0.74 -6.69 10.44
N VAL A 176 1.09 -7.38 9.36
CA VAL A 176 1.90 -8.59 9.35
C VAL A 176 3.20 -8.36 8.59
N ALA A 177 4.28 -9.02 9.02
CA ALA A 177 5.55 -8.98 8.29
C ALA A 177 5.92 -10.36 7.73
N THR A 178 6.49 -10.40 6.53
CA THR A 178 7.01 -11.64 5.93
C THR A 178 8.27 -12.13 6.63
N ASN A 179 9.02 -11.22 7.26
CA ASN A 179 10.27 -11.48 7.96
C ASN A 179 11.29 -12.22 7.08
N GLY A 180 11.73 -11.57 6.01
CA GLY A 180 12.64 -12.12 5.01
C GLY A 180 11.93 -12.40 3.69
N GLN A 181 12.48 -13.31 2.88
CA GLN A 181 11.91 -13.62 1.57
C GLN A 181 10.49 -14.17 1.68
N LEU A 182 9.58 -13.63 0.87
CA LEU A 182 8.21 -14.13 0.75
C LEU A 182 8.21 -15.59 0.24
N THR A 183 7.69 -16.49 1.06
CA THR A 183 7.69 -17.95 0.82
C THR A 183 6.38 -18.46 0.23
N GLU A 184 6.41 -19.62 -0.42
CA GLU A 184 5.19 -20.30 -0.92
C GLU A 184 4.22 -20.65 0.20
N LYS A 185 4.74 -21.03 1.38
CA LYS A 185 3.92 -21.32 2.56
C LYS A 185 3.12 -20.09 3.01
N GLN A 186 3.73 -18.91 2.97
CA GLN A 186 3.07 -17.64 3.26
C GLN A 186 1.99 -17.32 2.23
N LEU A 187 2.29 -17.48 0.94
CA LEU A 187 1.30 -17.28 -0.14
C LEU A 187 0.11 -18.24 -0.01
N TYR A 188 0.38 -19.51 0.28
CA TYR A 188 -0.66 -20.51 0.55
C TYR A 188 -1.51 -20.11 1.77
N TYR A 189 -0.91 -19.63 2.85
CA TYR A 189 -1.66 -19.15 4.01
C TYR A 189 -2.59 -17.98 3.64
N ILE A 190 -2.12 -17.00 2.86
CA ILE A 190 -2.96 -15.92 2.34
C ILE A 190 -4.12 -16.49 1.53
N LYS A 191 -3.84 -17.43 0.62
CA LYS A 191 -4.83 -18.08 -0.24
C LYS A 191 -5.94 -18.75 0.57
N GLU A 192 -5.61 -19.44 1.65
CA GLU A 192 -6.61 -20.05 2.52
C GLU A 192 -7.40 -19.01 3.31
N TRP A 193 -6.74 -17.96 3.83
CA TRP A 193 -7.40 -16.89 4.58
C TRP A 193 -8.42 -16.11 3.73
N ILE A 194 -8.16 -15.93 2.43
CA ILE A 194 -9.07 -15.29 1.45
C ILE A 194 -10.10 -16.25 0.85
N LYS A 195 -10.39 -17.39 1.50
CA LYS A 195 -11.57 -18.22 1.16
C LYS A 195 -12.78 -17.87 2.01
N SER A 196 -12.62 -17.08 3.07
CA SER A 196 -13.70 -16.65 3.96
C SER A 196 -14.80 -15.89 3.21
N GLU A 197 -16.06 -16.06 3.61
CA GLU A 197 -17.20 -15.34 3.01
C GLU A 197 -17.19 -13.82 3.25
N ARG A 198 -16.47 -13.37 4.30
CA ARG A 198 -16.31 -11.94 4.62
C ARG A 198 -15.43 -11.27 3.57
N GLN A 199 -15.76 -10.04 3.17
CA GLN A 199 -14.90 -9.30 2.24
C GLN A 199 -13.52 -9.04 2.86
N LYS A 200 -12.45 -9.45 2.18
CA LYS A 200 -11.08 -9.21 2.63
C LYS A 200 -10.47 -8.02 1.91
N SER A 201 -9.61 -7.30 2.63
CA SER A 201 -8.76 -6.25 2.07
C SER A 201 -7.31 -6.48 2.47
N ILE A 202 -6.40 -6.24 1.54
CA ILE A 202 -4.97 -6.39 1.73
C ILE A 202 -4.30 -5.12 1.24
N THR A 203 -3.42 -4.54 2.04
CA THR A 203 -2.59 -3.40 1.65
C THR A 203 -1.13 -3.79 1.72
N LEU A 204 -0.45 -3.77 0.57
CA LEU A 204 0.96 -4.12 0.45
C LEU A 204 1.81 -2.87 0.62
N ILE A 205 2.81 -2.95 1.49
CA ILE A 205 3.81 -1.91 1.76
C ILE A 205 5.18 -2.58 1.84
N PHE A 206 5.64 -3.09 0.70
CA PHE A 206 6.96 -3.71 0.57
C PHE A 206 8.05 -2.66 0.31
N ASP A 207 9.32 -3.03 0.50
CA ASP A 207 10.46 -2.13 0.35
C ASP A 207 10.52 -1.57 -1.08
N ASN A 208 10.99 -0.34 -1.21
CA ASN A 208 11.18 0.33 -2.49
C ASN A 208 12.49 -0.11 -3.17
N ASP A 209 12.71 -1.41 -3.26
CA ASP A 209 13.81 -2.03 -3.98
C ASP A 209 13.30 -3.13 -4.93
N ASP A 210 14.22 -3.76 -5.68
CA ASP A 210 13.84 -4.79 -6.64
C ASP A 210 13.30 -6.07 -5.97
N GLY A 211 13.72 -6.32 -4.73
CA GLY A 211 13.19 -7.41 -3.89
C GLY A 211 11.73 -7.19 -3.54
N GLY A 212 11.41 -6.02 -2.99
CA GLY A 212 10.04 -5.64 -2.61
C GLY A 212 9.09 -5.53 -3.80
N LYS A 213 9.58 -5.02 -4.94
CA LYS A 213 8.83 -5.09 -6.23
C LYS A 213 8.58 -6.54 -6.64
N GLY A 214 9.55 -7.43 -6.46
CA GLY A 214 9.40 -8.87 -6.69
C GLY A 214 8.34 -9.50 -5.80
N TYR A 215 8.32 -9.18 -4.52
CA TYR A 215 7.30 -9.68 -3.58
C TYR A 215 5.91 -9.17 -3.93
N THR A 216 5.79 -7.89 -4.30
CA THR A 216 4.53 -7.30 -4.79
C THR A 216 3.96 -8.11 -5.95
N LYS A 217 4.79 -8.41 -6.97
CA LYS A 217 4.37 -9.21 -8.13
C LYS A 217 3.92 -10.62 -7.76
N LYS A 218 4.67 -11.30 -6.87
CA LYS A 218 4.30 -12.64 -6.39
C LYS A 218 2.97 -12.63 -5.64
N PHE A 219 2.76 -11.62 -4.79
CA PHE A 219 1.53 -11.48 -4.01
C PHE A 219 0.33 -11.21 -4.93
N ILE A 220 0.48 -10.30 -5.89
CA ILE A 220 -0.53 -10.03 -6.93
C ILE A 220 -0.89 -11.31 -7.66
N ALA A 221 0.09 -12.09 -8.12
CA ALA A 221 -0.15 -13.32 -8.88
C ALA A 221 -1.02 -14.32 -8.12
N GLU A 222 -0.87 -14.41 -6.78
CA GLU A 222 -1.66 -15.32 -5.94
C GLU A 222 -3.13 -14.87 -5.78
N VAL A 223 -3.40 -13.57 -5.76
CA VAL A 223 -4.73 -13.04 -5.37
C VAL A 223 -5.48 -12.31 -6.50
N GLN A 224 -4.83 -12.03 -7.64
CA GLN A 224 -5.38 -11.22 -8.72
C GLN A 224 -6.69 -11.74 -9.30
N SER A 225 -6.90 -13.06 -9.35
CA SER A 225 -8.14 -13.67 -9.86
C SER A 225 -9.38 -13.31 -9.06
N LYS A 226 -9.20 -12.79 -7.84
CA LYS A 226 -10.26 -12.32 -6.94
C LYS A 226 -10.31 -10.79 -6.84
N CYS A 227 -9.51 -10.05 -7.60
CA CYS A 227 -9.43 -8.58 -7.55
C CYS A 227 -10.24 -7.94 -8.68
N PHE A 228 -11.57 -8.01 -8.61
CA PHE A 228 -12.48 -7.53 -9.66
C PHE A 228 -13.44 -6.43 -9.14
N VAL A 229 -14.26 -5.84 -10.01
CA VAL A 229 -15.28 -4.88 -9.57
C VAL A 229 -16.37 -5.56 -8.75
N ASP A 230 -16.89 -4.91 -7.70
CA ASP A 230 -17.88 -5.51 -6.81
C ASP A 230 -19.18 -5.94 -7.54
N LEU A 231 -19.49 -5.30 -8.68
CA LEU A 231 -20.61 -5.66 -9.55
C LEU A 231 -20.53 -7.10 -10.09
N LEU A 232 -19.32 -7.67 -10.22
CA LEU A 232 -19.12 -9.05 -10.67
C LEU A 232 -19.34 -10.10 -9.59
N ARG A 233 -19.20 -9.73 -8.32
CA ARG A 233 -19.33 -10.64 -7.17
C ARG A 233 -20.58 -11.53 -7.23
N PRO A 234 -21.81 -11.00 -7.42
CA PRO A 234 -23.01 -11.85 -7.50
C PRO A 234 -23.06 -12.75 -8.74
N LYS A 235 -22.37 -12.38 -9.84
CA LYS A 235 -22.33 -13.18 -11.07
C LYS A 235 -21.33 -14.32 -10.98
N LEU A 236 -20.19 -14.10 -10.34
CA LEU A 236 -19.14 -15.10 -10.22
C LEU A 236 -19.36 -16.05 -9.03
N GLN A 237 -20.23 -15.70 -8.08
CA GLN A 237 -20.42 -16.45 -6.82
C GLN A 237 -19.08 -16.65 -6.08
N GLN A 238 -18.17 -15.69 -6.24
CA GLN A 238 -16.84 -15.70 -5.66
C GLN A 238 -16.62 -14.42 -4.88
N GLN A 239 -15.81 -14.52 -3.84
CA GLN A 239 -15.41 -13.38 -3.05
C GLN A 239 -14.52 -12.41 -3.86
N ASN A 240 -14.80 -11.12 -3.71
CA ASN A 240 -13.93 -10.05 -4.19
C ASN A 240 -12.94 -9.62 -3.10
N ILE A 241 -11.69 -9.36 -3.49
CA ILE A 241 -10.61 -8.88 -2.62
C ILE A 241 -10.24 -7.46 -3.03
N ILE A 242 -10.15 -6.59 -2.03
CA ILE A 242 -9.62 -5.24 -2.22
C ILE A 242 -8.12 -5.27 -1.97
N LEU A 243 -7.33 -5.35 -3.04
CA LEU A 243 -5.87 -5.25 -2.98
C LEU A 243 -5.43 -3.79 -3.23
N LYS A 244 -4.70 -3.22 -2.28
CA LYS A 244 -4.07 -1.90 -2.39
C LYS A 244 -2.56 -2.03 -2.31
N ILE A 245 -1.86 -1.14 -3.01
CA ILE A 245 -0.40 -1.09 -3.05
C ILE A 245 0.02 0.33 -2.70
N ILE A 246 0.88 0.47 -1.68
CA ILE A 246 1.51 1.73 -1.32
C ILE A 246 2.95 1.70 -1.84
N GLN A 247 3.33 2.72 -2.60
CA GLN A 247 4.71 2.91 -3.05
C GLN A 247 5.38 4.00 -2.20
N LEU A 248 6.57 3.69 -1.68
CA LEU A 248 7.31 4.55 -0.77
C LEU A 248 8.29 5.44 -1.55
N ASP A 249 7.78 6.48 -2.20
CA ASP A 249 8.50 7.50 -2.99
C ASP A 249 10.05 7.35 -3.05
N LYS A 250 10.79 8.04 -2.18
CA LYS A 250 12.27 7.99 -2.10
C LYS A 250 12.80 7.16 -0.93
N HIS A 251 11.90 6.70 -0.06
CA HIS A 251 12.26 6.02 1.17
C HIS A 251 12.39 4.52 0.91
N LYS A 252 13.36 3.89 1.57
CA LYS A 252 13.60 2.47 1.36
C LYS A 252 12.45 1.63 1.89
N ASP A 253 12.03 1.89 3.13
CA ASP A 253 11.02 1.11 3.83
C ASP A 253 10.11 2.03 4.67
N ILE A 254 9.01 1.47 5.21
CA ILE A 254 7.99 2.27 5.93
C ILE A 254 8.50 2.69 7.31
N ASP A 255 9.40 1.92 7.92
CA ASP A 255 10.11 2.32 9.13
C ASP A 255 10.89 3.61 8.90
N GLU A 256 11.76 3.65 7.88
CA GLU A 256 12.53 4.84 7.51
C GLU A 256 11.62 6.03 7.19
N TYR A 257 10.52 5.81 6.46
CA TYR A 257 9.53 6.84 6.15
C TYR A 257 8.95 7.50 7.40
N LEU A 258 8.54 6.70 8.39
CA LEU A 258 7.89 7.21 9.60
C LEU A 258 8.89 7.73 10.64
N VAL A 259 10.11 7.18 10.71
CA VAL A 259 11.18 7.62 11.61
C VAL A 259 11.57 9.08 11.38
N THR A 260 11.34 9.63 10.17
CA THR A 260 11.55 11.06 9.89
C THR A 260 10.81 12.00 10.85
N GLN A 261 9.73 11.54 11.48
CA GLN A 261 8.94 12.31 12.46
C GLN A 261 9.38 12.08 13.92
N GLY A 262 10.49 11.38 14.14
CA GLY A 262 11.04 11.08 15.47
C GLY A 262 10.15 10.14 16.29
N THR A 263 9.75 10.57 17.48
CA THR A 263 8.91 9.80 18.42
C THR A 263 7.45 10.29 18.47
N ASP A 264 7.08 11.31 17.69
CA ASP A 264 5.73 11.88 17.69
C ASP A 264 4.76 10.99 16.90
N THR A 265 4.04 10.12 17.63
CA THR A 265 3.09 9.17 17.04
C THR A 265 1.93 9.84 16.32
N LYS A 266 1.52 11.06 16.73
CA LYS A 266 0.44 11.80 16.05
C LYS A 266 0.91 12.31 14.68
N LYS A 267 2.14 12.83 14.60
CA LYS A 267 2.73 13.24 13.31
C LYS A 267 2.97 12.04 12.40
N LYS A 268 3.53 10.95 12.92
CA LYS A 268 3.67 9.68 12.17
C LYS A 268 2.34 9.22 11.60
N LYS A 269 1.28 9.23 12.42
CA LYS A 269 -0.06 8.82 11.98
C LYS A 269 -0.59 9.71 10.85
N LYS A 270 -0.53 11.03 11.00
CA LYS A 270 -0.96 11.97 9.94
C LYS A 270 -0.17 11.80 8.65
N LEU A 271 1.14 11.55 8.77
CA LEU A 271 2.02 11.29 7.64
C LEU A 271 1.61 9.98 6.93
N PHE A 272 1.35 8.91 7.68
CA PHE A 272 0.85 7.65 7.13
C PHE A 272 -0.53 7.80 6.48
N GLU A 273 -1.48 8.50 7.11
CA GLU A 273 -2.81 8.76 6.54
C GLU A 273 -2.69 9.46 5.18
N THR A 274 -1.76 10.40 5.04
CA THR A 274 -1.47 11.07 3.75
C THR A 274 -0.91 10.08 2.73
N LEU A 275 0.01 9.20 3.14
CA LEU A 275 0.56 8.16 2.27
C LEU A 275 -0.53 7.15 1.83
N GLU A 276 -1.42 6.76 2.73
CA GLU A 276 -2.51 5.81 2.46
C GLU A 276 -3.49 6.34 1.42
N THR A 277 -3.75 7.65 1.39
CA THR A 277 -4.60 8.26 0.33
C THR A 277 -4.02 8.09 -1.08
N LYS A 278 -2.71 7.87 -1.20
CA LYS A 278 -2.02 7.61 -2.48
C LYS A 278 -1.98 6.12 -2.84
N ALA A 279 -2.56 5.24 -2.02
CA ALA A 279 -2.55 3.80 -2.28
C ALA A 279 -3.31 3.46 -3.56
N SER A 280 -2.63 2.80 -4.49
CA SER A 280 -3.22 2.35 -5.75
C SER A 280 -4.01 1.06 -5.53
N ARG A 281 -5.27 1.03 -5.93
CA ARG A 281 -6.04 -0.23 -5.97
C ARG A 281 -5.56 -1.05 -7.15
N TYR A 282 -5.12 -2.28 -6.89
CA TYR A 282 -4.89 -3.24 -7.94
C TYR A 282 -6.22 -3.84 -8.40
N MET A 283 -6.38 -3.98 -9.70
CA MET A 283 -7.53 -4.63 -10.32
C MET A 283 -7.07 -5.56 -11.43
N LEU A 284 -7.74 -6.71 -11.53
CA LEU A 284 -7.67 -7.59 -12.68
C LEU A 284 -7.99 -6.81 -13.95
N THR A 285 -7.36 -7.15 -15.08
CA THR A 285 -7.56 -6.41 -16.33
C THR A 285 -9.04 -6.42 -16.74
N LEU A 286 -9.48 -5.35 -17.42
CA LEU A 286 -10.88 -5.22 -17.82
C LEU A 286 -11.30 -6.34 -18.79
N VAL A 287 -10.41 -6.75 -19.70
CA VAL A 287 -10.65 -7.88 -20.60
C VAL A 287 -10.83 -9.19 -19.84
N ASP A 288 -9.99 -9.48 -18.83
CA ASP A 288 -10.12 -10.69 -18.02
C ASP A 288 -11.42 -10.67 -17.18
N GLN A 289 -11.80 -9.52 -16.64
CA GLN A 289 -13.07 -9.36 -15.93
C GLN A 289 -14.29 -9.61 -16.84
N LEU A 290 -14.25 -9.12 -18.08
CA LEU A 290 -15.29 -9.40 -19.07
C LEU A 290 -15.29 -10.86 -19.50
N SER A 291 -14.13 -11.52 -19.59
CA SER A 291 -14.02 -12.95 -19.83
C SER A 291 -14.65 -13.77 -18.71
N LEU A 292 -14.33 -13.45 -17.44
CA LEU A 292 -14.96 -14.09 -16.27
C LEU A 292 -16.48 -13.95 -16.29
N TYR A 293 -17.00 -12.77 -16.66
CA TYR A 293 -18.44 -12.58 -16.80
C TYR A 293 -19.04 -13.49 -17.88
N LYS A 294 -18.42 -13.55 -19.06
CA LYS A 294 -18.89 -14.39 -20.18
C LYS A 294 -18.87 -15.87 -19.81
N GLU A 295 -17.79 -16.35 -19.23
CA GLU A 295 -17.65 -17.73 -18.75
C GLU A 295 -18.71 -18.09 -17.71
N ALA A 296 -19.02 -17.17 -16.79
CA ALA A 296 -20.08 -17.40 -15.80
C ALA A 296 -21.47 -17.53 -16.46
N MET A 297 -21.75 -16.78 -17.53
CA MET A 297 -22.99 -16.92 -18.30
C MET A 297 -23.03 -18.22 -19.11
N GLU A 298 -21.89 -18.66 -19.66
CA GLU A 298 -21.79 -19.94 -20.35
C GLU A 298 -22.08 -21.11 -19.41
N LYS A 299 -21.46 -21.14 -18.23
CA LYS A 299 -21.73 -22.16 -17.20
C LYS A 299 -23.19 -22.17 -16.73
N PHE A 300 -23.81 -20.99 -16.63
CA PHE A 300 -25.24 -20.90 -16.37
C PHE A 300 -26.06 -21.55 -17.49
N ASN A 301 -25.71 -21.27 -18.75
CA ASN A 301 -26.41 -21.79 -19.93
C ASN A 301 -26.22 -23.30 -20.17
N GLU A 302 -25.12 -23.89 -19.72
CA GLU A 302 -24.89 -25.34 -19.75
C GLU A 302 -25.95 -26.09 -18.94
N ASN A 303 -26.40 -25.48 -17.84
CA ASN A 303 -27.38 -26.06 -16.92
C ASN A 303 -28.81 -25.54 -17.14
N ALA A 304 -29.02 -24.63 -18.10
CA ALA A 304 -30.30 -24.01 -18.37
C ALA A 304 -31.09 -24.75 -19.46
N GLU A 305 -32.41 -24.84 -19.29
CA GLU A 305 -33.31 -25.29 -20.36
C GLU A 305 -33.16 -24.42 -21.62
N PRO A 306 -33.41 -24.95 -22.83
CA PRO A 306 -33.19 -24.23 -24.08
C PRO A 306 -33.83 -22.84 -24.17
N GLY A 307 -34.99 -22.62 -23.53
CA GLY A 307 -35.69 -21.33 -23.48
C GLY A 307 -35.14 -20.34 -22.43
N SER A 308 -34.29 -20.80 -21.52
CA SER A 308 -33.79 -20.03 -20.36
C SER A 308 -32.34 -19.56 -20.53
N LYS A 309 -31.72 -19.81 -21.70
CA LYS A 309 -30.34 -19.40 -21.98
C LYS A 309 -30.23 -17.87 -22.07
N VAL A 310 -29.24 -17.32 -21.38
CA VAL A 310 -28.98 -15.88 -21.27
C VAL A 310 -27.70 -15.53 -22.01
N LYS A 311 -27.76 -14.56 -22.91
CA LYS A 311 -26.56 -13.98 -23.55
C LYS A 311 -25.93 -12.91 -22.64
N PRO A 312 -24.61 -12.67 -22.75
CA PRO A 312 -23.97 -11.55 -22.06
C PRO A 312 -24.69 -10.22 -22.35
N ASN A 313 -25.10 -9.53 -21.28
CA ASN A 313 -25.91 -8.32 -21.40
C ASN A 313 -25.02 -7.09 -21.63
N SER A 314 -25.26 -6.36 -22.73
CA SER A 314 -24.49 -5.15 -23.08
C SER A 314 -24.62 -4.02 -22.06
N VAL A 315 -25.80 -3.85 -21.45
CA VAL A 315 -26.01 -2.88 -20.34
C VAL A 315 -25.14 -3.24 -19.14
N PHE A 316 -25.12 -4.52 -18.76
CA PHE A 316 -24.30 -4.98 -17.63
C PHE A 316 -22.80 -4.83 -17.94
N MET A 317 -22.36 -5.15 -19.16
CA MET A 317 -20.98 -4.91 -19.60
C MET A 317 -20.63 -3.41 -19.53
N GLY A 318 -21.51 -2.52 -19.97
CA GLY A 318 -21.34 -1.07 -19.84
C GLY A 318 -21.12 -0.63 -18.40
N LYS A 319 -21.98 -1.07 -17.48
CA LYS A 319 -21.84 -0.80 -16.03
C LYS A 319 -20.55 -1.35 -15.43
N LEU A 320 -20.14 -2.55 -15.84
CA LEU A 320 -18.89 -3.16 -15.42
C LEU A 320 -17.68 -2.35 -15.86
N ILE A 321 -17.66 -1.92 -17.13
CA ILE A 321 -16.60 -1.07 -17.69
C ILE A 321 -16.57 0.29 -16.98
N ALA A 322 -17.74 0.87 -16.69
CA ALA A 322 -17.85 2.12 -15.96
C ALA A 322 -17.25 2.02 -14.55
N GLU A 323 -17.62 0.99 -13.79
CA GLU A 323 -17.08 0.75 -12.44
C GLU A 323 -15.58 0.43 -12.47
N TYR A 324 -15.08 -0.18 -13.55
CA TYR A 324 -13.63 -0.36 -13.76
C TYR A 324 -12.92 0.99 -13.87
N PHE A 325 -13.34 1.85 -14.80
CA PHE A 325 -12.71 3.15 -15.02
C PHE A 325 -12.92 4.13 -13.86
N LYS A 326 -13.95 3.95 -13.03
CA LYS A 326 -14.11 4.68 -11.76
C LYS A 326 -12.95 4.43 -10.79
N HIS A 327 -12.37 3.23 -10.80
CA HIS A 327 -11.27 2.85 -9.91
C HIS A 327 -9.89 3.03 -10.52
N THR A 328 -9.77 2.95 -11.85
CA THR A 328 -8.49 3.00 -12.57
C THR A 328 -8.26 4.31 -13.34
N GLY A 329 -9.27 5.16 -13.44
CA GLY A 329 -9.23 6.44 -14.12
C GLY A 329 -10.16 7.46 -13.47
N THR A 330 -10.61 8.44 -14.23
CA THR A 330 -11.55 9.47 -13.75
C THR A 330 -12.46 9.91 -14.88
N PHE A 331 -13.76 10.04 -14.60
CA PHE A 331 -14.75 10.56 -15.54
C PHE A 331 -14.88 12.08 -15.41
N PHE A 332 -15.03 12.76 -16.54
CA PHE A 332 -15.20 14.21 -16.64
C PHE A 332 -16.36 14.56 -17.55
N VAL A 333 -17.02 15.67 -17.23
CA VAL A 333 -18.13 16.21 -18.03
C VAL A 333 -17.92 17.69 -18.26
N GLU A 334 -17.81 18.11 -19.51
CA GLU A 334 -17.70 19.52 -19.90
C GLU A 334 -19.10 20.18 -19.91
N SER A 335 -19.43 20.97 -18.89
CA SER A 335 -20.76 21.61 -18.78
C SER A 335 -21.06 22.59 -19.92
N ASP A 336 -20.05 23.30 -20.39
CA ASP A 336 -20.21 24.41 -21.34
C ASP A 336 -20.18 23.93 -22.80
N ASN A 337 -20.02 22.63 -23.01
CA ASN A 337 -19.85 22.01 -24.32
C ASN A 337 -20.76 20.80 -24.46
N ASP A 338 -22.07 21.00 -24.27
CA ASP A 338 -23.11 19.98 -24.43
C ASP A 338 -22.85 18.69 -23.63
N TYR A 339 -22.34 18.83 -22.40
CA TYR A 339 -22.04 17.72 -21.50
C TYR A 339 -21.12 16.65 -22.12
N VAL A 340 -20.12 17.07 -22.91
CA VAL A 340 -19.13 16.15 -23.48
C VAL A 340 -18.47 15.33 -22.36
N CYS A 341 -18.69 14.02 -22.43
CA CYS A 341 -18.20 13.04 -21.46
C CYS A 341 -16.82 12.52 -21.88
N SER A 342 -15.89 12.45 -20.92
CA SER A 342 -14.52 11.97 -21.15
C SER A 342 -14.02 11.11 -20.00
N ILE A 343 -13.02 10.26 -20.28
CA ILE A 343 -12.29 9.47 -19.28
C ILE A 343 -10.82 9.87 -19.34
N PHE A 344 -10.24 10.27 -18.21
CA PHE A 344 -8.80 10.31 -18.04
C PHE A 344 -8.31 8.94 -17.57
N TYR A 345 -7.44 8.32 -18.34
CA TYR A 345 -6.90 6.99 -18.07
C TYR A 345 -5.52 6.85 -18.70
N ASN A 346 -4.55 6.27 -17.98
CA ASN A 346 -3.16 6.11 -18.42
C ASN A 346 -2.60 7.38 -19.09
N ASP A 347 -2.74 8.51 -18.39
CA ASP A 347 -2.22 9.82 -18.81
C ASP A 347 -2.79 10.38 -20.13
N SER A 348 -3.93 9.86 -20.57
CA SER A 348 -4.61 10.28 -21.79
C SER A 348 -6.07 10.54 -21.51
N ILE A 349 -6.65 11.47 -22.29
CA ILE A 349 -8.08 11.79 -22.22
C ILE A 349 -8.76 11.20 -23.41
N TYR A 350 -9.81 10.45 -23.14
CA TYR A 350 -10.62 9.78 -24.14
C TYR A 350 -12.03 10.35 -24.08
N LYS A 351 -12.41 11.12 -25.11
CA LYS A 351 -13.80 11.52 -25.30
C LYS A 351 -14.65 10.28 -25.53
N ILE A 352 -15.69 10.10 -24.73
CA ILE A 352 -16.66 9.01 -24.88
C ILE A 352 -17.56 9.39 -26.04
N SER A 353 -17.23 8.89 -27.24
CA SER A 353 -18.02 9.09 -28.46
C SER A 353 -17.61 8.04 -29.50
N ASP A 354 -18.25 8.04 -30.68
CA ASP A 354 -17.76 7.24 -31.81
C ASP A 354 -16.53 7.89 -32.45
N ASN A 355 -15.35 7.62 -31.89
CA ASN A 355 -14.08 8.14 -32.41
C ASN A 355 -12.98 7.08 -32.32
N ARG A 356 -11.94 7.23 -33.16
CA ARG A 356 -10.85 6.24 -33.28
C ARG A 356 -10.10 5.99 -31.97
N LEU A 357 -9.88 7.04 -31.16
CA LEU A 357 -9.10 6.93 -29.92
C LEU A 357 -9.87 6.15 -28.85
N PHE A 358 -11.14 6.48 -28.65
CA PHE A 358 -12.01 5.76 -27.71
C PHE A 358 -12.27 4.32 -28.17
N ASN A 359 -12.51 4.11 -29.46
CA ASN A 359 -12.70 2.77 -30.02
C ASN A 359 -11.42 1.91 -29.84
N ALA A 360 -10.23 2.50 -30.00
CA ALA A 360 -8.96 1.82 -29.73
C ALA A 360 -8.75 1.52 -28.24
N LEU A 361 -9.10 2.44 -27.34
CA LEU A 361 -9.08 2.20 -25.89
C LEU A 361 -9.97 1.00 -25.53
N MET A 362 -11.22 1.00 -25.99
CA MET A 362 -12.17 -0.08 -25.71
C MET A 362 -11.73 -1.42 -26.29
N ASN A 363 -11.08 -1.41 -27.46
CA ASN A 363 -10.51 -2.62 -28.02
C ASN A 363 -9.35 -3.16 -27.17
N ARG A 364 -8.41 -2.28 -26.76
CA ARG A 364 -7.23 -2.65 -25.98
C ARG A 364 -7.57 -3.12 -24.57
N GLU A 365 -8.40 -2.37 -23.85
CA GLU A 365 -8.69 -2.64 -22.43
C GLU A 365 -9.82 -3.67 -22.25
N ALA A 366 -10.85 -3.63 -23.09
CA ALA A 366 -12.06 -4.45 -22.93
C ALA A 366 -12.19 -5.58 -23.97
N GLY A 367 -11.33 -5.63 -24.99
CA GLY A 367 -11.45 -6.60 -26.09
C GLY A 367 -12.70 -6.37 -26.96
N LEU A 368 -13.28 -5.16 -26.92
CA LEU A 368 -14.53 -4.85 -27.62
C LEU A 368 -14.24 -4.11 -28.94
N ASN A 369 -14.84 -4.58 -30.02
CA ASN A 369 -14.75 -3.92 -31.32
C ASN A 369 -15.98 -3.02 -31.53
N ALA A 370 -15.76 -1.79 -31.99
CA ALA A 370 -16.83 -0.81 -32.23
C ALA A 370 -17.91 -1.28 -33.23
N ALA A 371 -17.58 -2.21 -34.13
CA ALA A 371 -18.50 -2.82 -35.07
C ALA A 371 -19.38 -3.93 -34.48
N GLN A 372 -19.12 -4.38 -33.23
CA GLN A 372 -19.92 -5.43 -32.59
C GLN A 372 -21.30 -4.91 -32.18
N ASN A 373 -22.30 -5.78 -32.33
CA ASN A 373 -23.64 -5.53 -31.80
C ASN A 373 -23.58 -5.33 -30.27
N GLY A 374 -24.10 -4.20 -29.80
CA GLY A 374 -24.11 -3.84 -28.37
C GLY A 374 -23.08 -2.77 -27.97
N PHE A 375 -22.08 -2.46 -28.80
CA PHE A 375 -21.07 -1.43 -28.47
C PHE A 375 -21.69 -0.05 -28.24
N LYS A 376 -22.72 0.31 -29.04
CA LYS A 376 -23.47 1.56 -28.85
C LYS A 376 -24.15 1.63 -27.47
N VAL A 377 -24.69 0.51 -26.98
CA VAL A 377 -25.33 0.44 -25.66
C VAL A 377 -24.29 0.59 -24.56
N ILE A 378 -23.15 -0.09 -24.69
CA ILE A 378 -22.02 0.04 -23.75
C ILE A 378 -21.55 1.49 -23.66
N ARG A 379 -21.40 2.17 -24.81
CA ARG A 379 -21.01 3.58 -24.84
C ARG A 379 -22.04 4.48 -24.15
N GLN A 380 -23.33 4.26 -24.39
CA GLN A 380 -24.41 5.00 -23.71
C GLN A 380 -24.31 4.85 -22.18
N GLU A 381 -24.10 3.63 -21.67
CA GLU A 381 -23.95 3.41 -20.22
C GLU A 381 -22.74 4.16 -19.65
N LEU A 382 -21.65 4.32 -20.42
CA LEU A 382 -20.48 5.08 -20.00
C LEU A 382 -20.74 6.58 -20.00
N GLU A 383 -21.47 7.11 -20.98
CA GLU A 383 -21.92 8.50 -21.02
C GLU A 383 -22.85 8.79 -19.83
N ASP A 384 -23.86 7.95 -19.61
CA ASP A 384 -24.80 8.08 -18.49
C ASP A 384 -24.05 8.01 -17.15
N PHE A 385 -23.08 7.11 -17.01
CA PHE A 385 -22.26 7.03 -15.80
C PHE A 385 -21.44 8.31 -15.59
N ALA A 386 -20.82 8.83 -16.64
CA ALA A 386 -20.04 10.07 -16.61
C ALA A 386 -20.90 11.27 -16.20
N ILE A 387 -22.11 11.41 -16.77
CA ILE A 387 -23.04 12.49 -16.43
C ILE A 387 -23.43 12.44 -14.95
N ASN A 388 -23.70 11.24 -14.41
CA ASN A 388 -24.19 11.08 -13.05
C ASN A 388 -23.09 11.12 -11.97
N HIS A 389 -21.87 10.72 -12.30
CA HIS A 389 -20.80 10.51 -11.31
C HIS A 389 -19.46 11.19 -11.66
N GLY A 390 -19.32 11.68 -12.88
CA GLY A 390 -18.11 12.34 -13.35
C GLY A 390 -17.93 13.72 -12.74
N GLN A 391 -16.68 14.17 -12.72
CA GLN A 391 -16.36 15.52 -12.29
C GLN A 391 -16.79 16.52 -13.37
N THR A 392 -17.69 17.44 -13.01
CA THR A 392 -17.99 18.56 -13.89
C THR A 392 -16.77 19.46 -13.97
N VAL A 393 -16.28 19.68 -15.19
CA VAL A 393 -15.11 20.52 -15.44
C VAL A 393 -15.47 21.56 -16.49
N ASN A 394 -14.93 22.76 -16.30
CA ASN A 394 -14.78 23.69 -17.40
C ASN A 394 -13.33 23.55 -17.87
N ILE A 395 -13.11 22.96 -19.05
CA ILE A 395 -11.76 22.84 -19.63
C ILE A 395 -11.47 24.16 -20.34
N PRO A 396 -10.64 25.04 -19.75
CA PRO A 396 -10.33 26.34 -20.32
C PRO A 396 -9.58 26.17 -21.65
N GLY A 397 -9.35 27.28 -22.33
CA GLY A 397 -8.40 27.32 -23.44
C GLY A 397 -6.98 26.95 -23.01
N TRP A 398 -5.99 27.36 -23.80
CA TRP A 398 -4.59 27.05 -23.53
C TRP A 398 -3.98 27.81 -22.34
N ILE A 399 -4.76 28.66 -21.65
CA ILE A 399 -4.34 29.39 -20.45
C ILE A 399 -5.48 29.44 -19.43
N THR A 400 -5.16 29.34 -18.14
CA THR A 400 -6.11 29.61 -17.05
C THR A 400 -5.41 30.19 -15.81
N ALA A 401 -6.17 30.80 -14.92
CA ALA A 401 -5.68 31.30 -13.63
C ALA A 401 -6.53 30.73 -12.49
N LYS A 402 -5.89 30.13 -11.48
CA LYS A 402 -6.53 29.77 -10.21
C LYS A 402 -6.25 30.86 -9.19
N ILE A 403 -7.24 31.71 -8.97
CA ILE A 403 -7.16 32.83 -8.01
C ILE A 403 -6.88 32.32 -6.59
N SER A 404 -7.49 31.21 -6.17
CA SER A 404 -7.26 30.62 -4.84
C SER A 404 -5.81 30.19 -4.59
N LEU A 405 -5.04 29.94 -5.66
CA LEU A 405 -3.64 29.55 -5.61
C LEU A 405 -2.70 30.69 -6.03
N ASN A 406 -3.23 31.86 -6.43
CA ASN A 406 -2.48 32.93 -7.10
C ASN A 406 -1.56 32.39 -8.22
N THR A 407 -2.06 31.43 -9.01
CA THR A 407 -1.23 30.67 -9.96
C THR A 407 -1.85 30.69 -11.35
N ILE A 408 -1.01 30.87 -12.37
CA ILE A 408 -1.37 30.82 -13.78
C ILE A 408 -0.82 29.51 -14.37
N TYR A 409 -1.63 28.88 -15.22
CA TYR A 409 -1.24 27.68 -15.97
C TYR A 409 -1.34 27.95 -17.47
N ILE A 410 -0.30 27.58 -18.21
CA ILE A 410 -0.23 27.73 -19.66
C ILE A 410 0.07 26.37 -20.28
N ASN A 411 -0.72 25.96 -21.26
CA ASN A 411 -0.44 24.76 -22.04
C ASN A 411 0.72 25.04 -22.99
N LEU A 412 1.81 24.30 -22.83
CA LEU A 412 2.99 24.45 -23.68
C LEU A 412 2.77 23.87 -25.08
N CYS A 413 1.69 23.14 -25.32
CA CYS A 413 1.35 22.54 -26.62
C CYS A 413 2.47 21.65 -27.19
N ASN A 414 3.37 21.16 -26.34
CA ASN A 414 4.51 20.34 -26.74
C ASN A 414 4.16 18.85 -26.80
N GLU A 415 5.04 18.05 -27.42
CA GLU A 415 4.81 16.60 -27.56
C GLU A 415 4.74 15.88 -26.21
N LYS A 416 5.44 16.41 -25.20
CA LYS A 416 5.46 15.91 -23.82
C LYS A 416 4.15 16.19 -23.05
N LYS A 417 3.18 16.89 -23.65
CA LYS A 417 1.89 17.29 -23.05
C LYS A 417 2.07 17.99 -21.70
N GLN A 418 2.90 19.03 -21.68
CA GLN A 418 3.25 19.75 -20.46
C GLN A 418 2.49 21.07 -20.29
N LEU A 419 2.37 21.49 -19.04
CA LEU A 419 1.90 22.81 -18.62
C LEU A 419 3.05 23.58 -17.99
N LEU A 420 3.09 24.88 -18.23
CA LEU A 420 3.86 25.81 -17.43
C LEU A 420 2.98 26.31 -16.29
N LYS A 421 3.42 26.10 -15.05
CA LYS A 421 2.80 26.65 -13.85
C LYS A 421 3.63 27.82 -13.35
N ILE A 422 3.00 28.98 -13.26
CA ILE A 422 3.61 30.22 -12.79
C ILE A 422 2.91 30.60 -11.48
N SER A 423 3.64 30.46 -10.38
CA SER A 423 3.22 30.85 -9.03
C SER A 423 4.05 32.06 -8.57
N PRO A 424 3.70 32.75 -7.47
CA PRO A 424 4.39 33.97 -7.05
C PRO A 424 5.90 33.83 -6.85
N ASN A 425 6.36 32.63 -6.47
CA ASN A 425 7.76 32.37 -6.11
C ASN A 425 8.43 31.29 -6.96
N ASN A 426 7.70 30.64 -7.87
CA ASN A 426 8.22 29.49 -8.60
C ASN A 426 7.57 29.33 -9.97
N ILE A 427 8.37 28.88 -10.94
CA ILE A 427 7.89 28.41 -12.23
C ILE A 427 8.24 26.92 -12.34
N GLU A 428 7.26 26.09 -12.62
CA GLU A 428 7.41 24.64 -12.69
C GLU A 428 6.72 24.06 -13.92
N ILE A 429 7.23 22.92 -14.38
CA ILE A 429 6.65 22.18 -15.48
C ILE A 429 5.82 21.04 -14.93
N LEU A 430 4.54 21.04 -15.30
CA LEU A 430 3.58 20.00 -14.92
C LEU A 430 3.17 19.18 -16.13
N LYS A 431 2.59 18.02 -15.89
CA LYS A 431 1.93 17.23 -16.93
C LYS A 431 0.48 17.72 -17.09
N ASN A 432 0.02 17.93 -18.31
CA ASN A 432 -1.35 18.39 -18.59
C ASN A 432 -2.36 17.26 -18.29
N GLY A 433 -3.38 17.55 -17.47
CA GLY A 433 -4.40 16.59 -17.04
C GLY A 433 -3.98 15.63 -15.90
N SER A 434 -2.69 15.32 -15.76
CA SER A 434 -2.14 14.39 -14.75
C SER A 434 -1.25 15.13 -13.73
N ASN A 435 -1.81 16.11 -13.03
CA ASN A 435 -1.06 16.91 -12.04
C ASN A 435 -1.83 17.06 -10.73
N GLN A 436 -1.09 17.34 -9.65
CA GLN A 436 -1.63 17.52 -8.29
C GLN A 436 -2.63 18.68 -8.19
N ASP A 437 -2.55 19.63 -9.12
CA ASP A 437 -3.42 20.81 -9.15
C ASP A 437 -4.74 20.54 -9.92
N CYS A 438 -4.92 19.33 -10.44
CA CYS A 438 -6.05 18.90 -11.26
C CYS A 438 -6.35 19.85 -12.42
N ILE A 439 -5.32 20.39 -13.07
CA ILE A 439 -5.46 21.29 -14.22
C ILE A 439 -5.39 20.50 -15.52
N LEU A 440 -6.34 20.77 -16.40
CA LEU A 440 -6.37 20.33 -17.77
C LEU A 440 -6.69 21.52 -18.67
N LEU A 441 -5.82 21.79 -19.65
CA LEU A 441 -5.99 22.88 -20.62
C LEU A 441 -6.07 22.34 -22.04
N LYS A 442 -6.91 22.95 -22.89
CA LYS A 442 -6.94 22.67 -24.33
C LYS A 442 -5.65 23.14 -25.00
N GLU A 443 -5.26 22.50 -26.09
CA GLU A 443 -4.18 23.01 -26.94
C GLU A 443 -4.68 24.23 -27.72
N ALA A 444 -3.81 25.20 -27.96
CA ALA A 444 -4.12 26.27 -28.88
C ALA A 444 -3.80 25.80 -30.31
N PRO A 445 -4.79 25.73 -31.22
CA PRO A 445 -4.58 25.21 -32.57
C PRO A 445 -3.56 26.02 -33.38
N ASN A 446 -3.30 27.26 -32.97
CA ASN A 446 -2.41 28.20 -33.65
C ASN A 446 -1.07 28.40 -32.93
N VAL A 447 -0.75 27.56 -31.93
CA VAL A 447 0.49 27.69 -31.14
C VAL A 447 1.34 26.45 -31.35
N SER A 448 2.55 26.65 -31.87
CA SER A 448 3.59 25.62 -31.93
C SER A 448 4.00 25.20 -30.52
N GLY A 449 4.34 23.92 -30.34
CA GLY A 449 4.83 23.42 -29.06
C GLY A 449 6.05 24.19 -28.55
N ILE A 450 6.01 24.55 -27.26
CA ILE A 450 7.04 25.31 -26.56
C ILE A 450 7.82 24.34 -25.66
N GLU A 451 9.12 24.23 -25.88
CA GLU A 451 10.03 23.53 -24.97
C GLU A 451 10.59 24.54 -23.97
N TYR A 452 10.34 24.31 -22.68
CA TYR A 452 10.76 25.22 -21.60
C TYR A 452 12.17 24.91 -21.06
N ASP A 453 12.78 23.79 -21.46
CA ASP A 453 14.07 23.37 -20.92
C ASP A 453 15.22 24.28 -21.44
N SER A 454 15.98 24.87 -20.51
CA SER A 454 17.16 25.76 -20.69
C SER A 454 16.89 27.18 -21.22
N ILE A 455 16.10 27.96 -20.49
CA ILE A 455 15.87 29.37 -20.81
C ILE A 455 17.05 30.25 -20.36
N ASP A 456 17.71 30.89 -21.31
CA ASP A 456 18.56 32.04 -21.05
C ASP A 456 17.68 33.29 -20.94
N ILE A 457 17.46 33.75 -19.70
CA ILE A 457 16.64 34.93 -19.41
C ILE A 457 17.17 36.17 -20.15
N SER A 458 18.48 36.32 -20.27
CA SER A 458 19.09 37.46 -20.96
C SER A 458 18.75 37.44 -22.46
N GLN A 459 18.86 36.26 -23.08
CA GLN A 459 18.45 36.07 -24.47
C GLN A 459 16.95 36.31 -24.65
N GLY A 460 16.12 35.83 -23.73
CA GLY A 460 14.67 36.05 -23.74
C GLY A 460 14.30 37.53 -23.66
N MET A 461 14.88 38.27 -22.71
CA MET A 461 14.65 39.72 -22.57
C MET A 461 15.13 40.51 -23.79
N LYS A 462 16.27 40.09 -24.38
CA LYS A 462 16.76 40.68 -25.62
C LYS A 462 15.76 40.50 -26.76
N ARG A 463 15.22 39.29 -26.95
CA ARG A 463 14.21 39.03 -27.98
C ARG A 463 12.88 39.71 -27.71
N LEU A 464 12.45 39.80 -26.45
CA LEU A 464 11.26 40.55 -26.07
C LEU A 464 11.42 42.04 -26.47
N LYS A 465 12.58 42.63 -26.21
CA LYS A 465 12.88 44.00 -26.64
C LYS A 465 12.87 44.13 -28.16
N GLU A 466 13.64 43.29 -28.86
CA GLU A 466 13.81 43.38 -30.32
C GLU A 466 12.51 43.12 -31.11
N LEU A 467 11.66 42.21 -30.62
CA LEU A 467 10.43 41.83 -31.32
C LEU A 467 9.23 42.70 -30.93
N LEU A 468 9.13 43.13 -29.67
CA LEU A 468 7.99 43.92 -29.20
C LEU A 468 8.38 45.38 -28.95
N PHE A 469 9.25 45.65 -27.97
CA PHE A 469 9.54 47.01 -27.52
C PHE A 469 10.01 47.93 -28.66
N ASP A 470 10.96 47.45 -29.47
CA ASP A 470 11.58 48.23 -30.53
C ASP A 470 10.60 48.50 -31.70
N ASN A 471 9.56 47.67 -31.85
CA ASN A 471 8.56 47.77 -32.93
C ASN A 471 7.29 48.54 -32.52
N PHE A 472 7.20 49.04 -31.28
CA PHE A 472 6.08 49.88 -30.88
C PHE A 472 6.09 51.22 -31.62
N ALA A 473 4.93 51.60 -32.17
CA ALA A 473 4.75 52.79 -33.00
C ALA A 473 4.60 54.10 -32.20
N CYS A 474 4.89 54.10 -30.90
CA CYS A 474 4.74 55.25 -30.00
C CYS A 474 6.10 55.82 -29.55
N SER A 475 6.07 56.99 -28.89
CA SER A 475 7.27 57.62 -28.32
C SER A 475 7.93 56.74 -27.25
N GLU A 476 9.24 56.87 -27.05
CA GLU A 476 10.01 56.06 -26.10
C GLU A 476 9.38 56.03 -24.69
N GLU A 477 8.90 57.18 -24.18
CA GLU A 477 8.23 57.24 -22.88
C GLU A 477 6.96 56.36 -22.84
N ASN A 478 6.19 56.36 -23.94
CA ASN A 478 4.98 55.55 -24.09
C ASN A 478 5.30 54.08 -24.37
N LYS A 479 6.45 53.75 -24.95
CA LYS A 479 6.87 52.36 -25.13
C LYS A 479 7.05 51.67 -23.79
N PHE A 480 7.74 52.31 -22.84
CA PHE A 480 7.87 51.78 -21.47
C PHE A 480 6.52 51.64 -20.77
N TYR A 481 5.61 52.59 -20.98
CA TYR A 481 4.26 52.49 -20.44
C TYR A 481 3.53 51.25 -20.97
N VAL A 482 3.46 51.06 -22.29
CA VAL A 482 2.78 49.93 -22.97
C VAL A 482 3.47 48.59 -22.73
N PHE A 483 4.77 48.59 -22.45
CA PHE A 483 5.51 47.35 -22.22
C PHE A 483 5.37 46.82 -20.79
N VAL A 484 5.09 47.70 -19.84
CA VAL A 484 4.96 47.38 -18.40
C VAL A 484 3.48 47.22 -17.99
N PHE A 485 2.58 47.94 -18.67
CA PHE A 485 1.14 47.98 -18.42
C PHE A 485 0.36 47.65 -19.69
#